data_AF-A0A3D1KBJ9-F1
#
_entry.id   AF-A0A3D1KBJ9-F1
#
_cell.length_a   1.000
_cell.length_b   1.000
_cell.length_c   1.000
_cell.angle_alpha   90.00
_cell.angle_beta   90.00
_cell.angle_gamma   90.00
#
_symmetry.space_group_name_H-M   'P 1'
#
loop_
_entity.id
_entity.type
_entity.pdbx_description
1 polymer ?
#
loop_
_entity_poly.entity_id
_entity_poly.type
_entity_poly.pdbx_seq_one_letter_code
_entity_poly.pdbx_strand_id
1 'polypeptide(L)'
;MKKNLTASIVLICLLGCLALPAADKEVENVLQERDTAIGKVNDDAVKKLDRILVARTKKGDLDGAMAVKNLIQKIKGGEAPTAAENAEIKVPEGVGGAPVNPANKDKMSDSAVKREIETRYAAFSKALVSEDMDSAFEILDPRTREAVAPQVLKGYLKVMAGFMKIAQIPKEGARVTSVKLGVKESEAKVVPALKIRGLNWEDQKPQYWVLRNGKWYIGDEKELDNFK
;
A
#
# COMPACT_ATOMS: atom_id res chain seq x y z
N MET A 1 -9.74 -48.68 30.40
CA MET A 1 -8.75 -49.02 29.34
C MET A 1 -8.55 -47.81 28.46
N LYS A 2 -7.41 -47.12 28.59
CA LYS A 2 -7.02 -45.97 27.75
C LYS A 2 -6.20 -46.50 26.57
N LYS A 3 -6.61 -46.21 25.33
CA LYS A 3 -5.82 -46.53 24.14
C LYS A 3 -5.50 -45.24 23.37
N ASN A 4 -4.19 -45.09 23.20
CA ASN A 4 -3.41 -44.04 22.56
C ASN A 4 -3.89 -43.66 21.14
N LEU A 5 -4.00 -42.36 20.87
CA LEU A 5 -4.17 -41.79 19.53
C LEU A 5 -3.15 -40.66 19.33
N THR A 6 -1.87 -41.02 19.24
CA THR A 6 -0.76 -40.10 18.96
C THR A 6 0.25 -40.79 18.06
N ALA A 7 -0.07 -40.98 16.79
CA ALA A 7 0.87 -41.51 15.79
C ALA A 7 0.43 -41.24 14.33
N SER A 8 0.07 -40.01 13.97
CA SER A 8 -0.19 -39.66 12.54
C SER A 8 0.19 -38.24 12.13
N ILE A 9 1.10 -37.56 12.85
CA ILE A 9 1.57 -36.19 12.50
C ILE A 9 3.10 -36.15 12.35
N VAL A 10 3.71 -37.18 11.76
CA VAL A 10 5.18 -37.16 11.48
C VAL A 10 5.52 -37.59 10.04
N LEU A 11 4.53 -37.81 9.16
CA LEU A 11 4.78 -38.25 7.77
C LEU A 11 4.67 -37.12 6.72
N ILE A 12 5.02 -35.87 7.08
CA ILE A 12 5.05 -34.74 6.11
C ILE A 12 6.46 -34.10 5.99
N CYS A 13 7.45 -34.51 6.80
CA CYS A 13 8.78 -33.88 6.78
C CYS A 13 9.90 -34.66 6.06
N LEU A 14 9.59 -35.70 5.29
CA LEU A 14 10.60 -36.54 4.59
C LEU A 14 10.42 -36.58 3.06
N LEU A 15 10.10 -35.42 2.45
CA LEU A 15 10.17 -35.21 0.99
C LEU A 15 11.09 -34.03 0.65
N GLY A 16 12.19 -33.89 1.39
CA GLY A 16 13.33 -33.07 1.03
C GLY A 16 14.50 -33.94 0.59
N CYS A 17 15.20 -33.51 -0.45
CA CYS A 17 16.43 -34.07 -1.01
C CYS A 17 16.26 -35.11 -2.14
N LEU A 18 15.64 -34.69 -3.24
CA LEU A 18 16.10 -35.11 -4.57
C LEU A 18 16.53 -33.86 -5.35
N ALA A 19 17.78 -33.90 -5.80
CA ALA A 19 18.48 -32.83 -6.49
C ALA A 19 17.75 -32.36 -7.75
N LEU A 20 17.58 -31.04 -7.89
CA LEU A 20 17.16 -30.40 -9.13
C LEU A 20 18.17 -29.32 -9.52
N PRO A 21 19.06 -29.57 -10.49
CA PRO A 21 19.91 -28.53 -11.11
C PRO A 21 19.09 -27.51 -11.95
N ALA A 22 17.76 -27.56 -11.90
CA ALA A 22 16.85 -26.62 -12.57
C ALA A 22 16.54 -25.37 -11.72
N ALA A 23 16.80 -25.40 -10.41
CA ALA A 23 16.57 -24.27 -9.53
C ALA A 23 17.53 -23.10 -9.79
N ASP A 24 18.74 -23.38 -10.28
CA ASP A 24 19.77 -22.35 -10.47
C ASP A 24 19.40 -21.36 -11.59
N LYS A 25 18.77 -21.80 -12.69
CA LYS A 25 18.33 -20.92 -13.78
C LYS A 25 17.16 -20.02 -13.41
N GLU A 26 16.21 -20.53 -12.61
CA GLU A 26 15.10 -19.71 -12.14
C GLU A 26 15.58 -18.66 -11.12
N VAL A 27 16.52 -19.04 -10.25
CA VAL A 27 17.16 -18.10 -9.31
C VAL A 27 17.96 -17.03 -10.07
N GLU A 28 18.71 -17.40 -11.10
CA GLU A 28 19.49 -16.46 -11.92
C GLU A 28 18.59 -15.49 -12.70
N ASN A 29 17.46 -15.96 -13.27
CA ASN A 29 16.47 -15.10 -13.90
C ASN A 29 15.82 -14.12 -12.90
N VAL A 30 15.47 -14.58 -11.70
CA VAL A 30 14.88 -13.73 -10.65
C VAL A 30 15.88 -12.66 -10.18
N LEU A 31 17.17 -13.02 -10.07
CA LEU A 31 18.23 -12.05 -9.76
C LEU A 31 18.40 -11.02 -10.88
N GLN A 32 18.36 -11.45 -12.14
CA GLN A 32 18.48 -10.56 -13.29
C GLN A 32 17.27 -9.61 -13.43
N GLU A 33 16.05 -10.09 -13.18
CA GLU A 33 14.83 -9.27 -13.14
C GLU A 33 14.88 -8.26 -11.98
N ARG A 34 15.36 -8.69 -10.80
CA ARG A 34 15.56 -7.82 -9.65
C ARG A 34 16.59 -6.73 -9.96
N ASP A 35 17.73 -7.07 -10.54
CA ASP A 35 18.78 -6.10 -10.88
C ASP A 35 18.29 -5.10 -11.93
N THR A 36 17.50 -5.56 -12.91
CA THR A 36 16.83 -4.69 -13.89
C THR A 36 15.81 -3.75 -13.24
N ALA A 37 15.02 -4.25 -12.29
CA ALA A 37 14.05 -3.44 -11.55
C ALA A 37 14.73 -2.40 -10.65
N ILE A 38 15.80 -2.81 -9.93
CA ILE A 38 16.62 -1.91 -9.11
C ILE A 38 17.26 -0.84 -9.99
N GLY A 39 17.79 -1.20 -11.17
CA GLY A 39 18.32 -0.27 -12.14
C GLY A 39 17.30 0.80 -12.56
N LYS A 40 16.08 0.39 -12.92
CA LYS A 40 15.00 1.32 -13.28
C LYS A 40 14.58 2.24 -12.13
N VAL A 41 14.47 1.72 -10.91
CA VAL A 41 14.12 2.52 -9.73
C VAL A 41 15.22 3.53 -9.43
N ASN A 42 16.49 3.13 -9.54
CA ASN A 42 17.63 4.02 -9.37
C ASN A 42 17.65 5.12 -10.45
N ASP A 43 17.39 4.78 -11.70
CA ASP A 43 17.33 5.75 -12.80
C ASP A 43 16.23 6.80 -12.59
N ASP A 44 15.05 6.39 -12.13
CA ASP A 44 13.95 7.30 -11.85
C ASP A 44 14.20 8.16 -10.61
N ALA A 45 14.85 7.61 -9.57
CA ALA A 45 15.30 8.37 -8.40
C ALA A 45 16.35 9.42 -8.79
N VAL A 46 17.35 9.04 -9.59
CA VAL A 46 18.38 9.95 -10.12
C VAL A 46 17.74 11.06 -10.95
N LYS A 47 16.80 10.76 -11.85
CA LYS A 47 16.09 11.79 -12.63
C LYS A 47 15.34 12.77 -11.75
N LYS A 48 14.72 12.34 -10.65
CA LYS A 48 14.04 13.23 -9.72
C LYS A 48 15.03 14.13 -8.98
N LEU A 49 16.12 13.56 -8.48
CA LEU A 49 17.19 14.30 -7.81
C LEU A 49 17.87 15.30 -8.74
N ASP A 50 18.10 14.96 -10.01
CA ASP A 50 18.64 15.89 -11.02
C ASP A 50 17.75 17.11 -11.21
N ARG A 51 16.42 16.93 -11.20
CA ARG A 51 15.49 18.07 -11.27
C ARG A 51 15.58 18.95 -10.01
N ILE A 52 15.72 18.33 -8.83
CA ILE A 52 15.87 19.06 -7.56
C ILE A 52 17.18 19.84 -7.55
N LEU A 53 18.27 19.23 -8.02
CA LEU A 53 19.58 19.84 -8.19
C LEU A 53 19.47 21.10 -9.05
N VAL A 54 18.88 21.00 -10.25
CA VAL A 54 18.68 22.14 -11.15
C VAL A 54 17.86 23.24 -10.50
N ALA A 55 16.80 22.89 -9.76
CA ALA A 55 15.96 23.88 -9.11
C ALA A 55 16.65 24.62 -7.96
N ARG A 56 17.44 23.91 -7.14
CA ARG A 56 18.23 24.53 -6.05
C ARG A 56 19.33 25.44 -6.59
N THR A 57 20.05 25.00 -7.63
CA THR A 57 21.04 25.83 -8.32
C THR A 57 20.40 27.12 -8.88
N LYS A 58 19.21 27.03 -9.48
CA LYS A 58 18.47 28.22 -9.97
C LYS A 58 18.02 29.16 -8.85
N LYS A 59 17.75 28.64 -7.65
CA LYS A 59 17.35 29.43 -6.47
C LYS A 59 18.56 30.01 -5.69
N GLY A 60 19.79 29.71 -6.11
CA GLY A 60 21.00 30.15 -5.41
C GLY A 60 21.32 29.36 -4.13
N ASP A 61 20.61 28.25 -3.88
CA ASP A 61 20.88 27.33 -2.76
C ASP A 61 21.99 26.34 -3.16
N LEU A 62 23.23 26.82 -3.14
CA LEU A 62 24.40 26.05 -3.57
C LEU A 62 24.74 24.90 -2.61
N ASP A 63 24.59 25.10 -1.30
CA ASP A 63 24.84 24.06 -0.29
C ASP A 63 23.85 22.89 -0.45
N GLY A 64 22.58 23.23 -0.66
CA GLY A 64 21.53 22.26 -0.96
C GLY A 64 21.71 21.52 -2.28
N ALA A 65 22.17 22.23 -3.32
CA ALA A 65 22.51 21.63 -4.60
C ALA A 65 23.67 20.61 -4.46
N MET A 66 24.70 20.95 -3.68
CA MET A 66 25.82 20.06 -3.43
C MET A 66 25.41 18.79 -2.66
N ALA A 67 24.52 18.90 -1.66
CA ALA A 67 23.98 17.75 -0.95
C ALA A 67 23.23 16.78 -1.90
N VAL A 68 22.38 17.32 -2.77
CA VAL A 68 21.65 16.53 -3.77
C VAL A 68 22.59 15.87 -4.78
N LYS A 69 23.64 16.58 -5.23
CA LYS A 69 24.66 16.05 -6.13
C LYS A 69 25.43 14.87 -5.52
N ASN A 70 25.80 14.98 -4.25
CA ASN A 70 26.47 13.89 -3.52
C ASN A 70 25.56 12.66 -3.39
N LEU A 71 24.26 12.87 -3.15
CA LEU A 71 23.29 11.78 -3.10
C LEU A 71 23.16 11.05 -4.46
N ILE A 72 23.10 11.80 -5.56
CA ILE A 72 23.08 11.23 -6.92
C ILE A 72 24.33 10.39 -7.17
N GLN A 73 25.51 10.85 -6.74
CA GLN A 73 26.76 10.10 -6.89
C GLN A 73 26.74 8.80 -6.08
N LYS A 74 26.22 8.80 -4.84
CA LYS A 74 26.08 7.59 -4.03
C LYS A 74 25.15 6.56 -4.68
N ILE A 75 23.98 6.99 -5.14
CA ILE A 75 23.02 6.11 -5.83
C ILE A 75 23.63 5.52 -7.11
N LYS A 76 24.37 6.32 -7.89
CA LYS A 76 25.10 5.83 -9.08
C LYS A 76 26.26 4.90 -8.73
N GLY A 77 26.87 5.07 -7.55
CA GLY A 77 27.91 4.19 -7.01
C GLY A 77 27.38 2.88 -6.41
N GLY A 78 26.05 2.68 -6.38
CA GLY A 78 25.43 1.50 -5.78
C GLY A 78 25.31 1.55 -4.25
N GLU A 79 25.60 2.70 -3.64
CA GLU A 79 25.44 2.89 -2.20
C GLU A 79 24.01 3.34 -1.89
N ALA A 80 23.37 2.64 -0.94
CA ALA A 80 22.05 3.01 -0.46
C ALA A 80 22.14 4.27 0.43
N PRO A 81 21.35 5.33 0.14
CA PRO A 81 21.36 6.54 0.95
C PRO A 81 20.77 6.30 2.33
N THR A 82 21.35 6.94 3.34
CA THR A 82 20.90 6.80 4.73
C THR A 82 19.62 7.61 5.01
N ALA A 83 18.86 7.22 6.04
CA ALA A 83 17.64 7.92 6.43
C ALA A 83 17.88 9.39 6.80
N ALA A 84 19.05 9.72 7.36
CA ALA A 84 19.45 11.09 7.70
C ALA A 84 19.65 11.94 6.45
N GLU A 85 20.31 11.40 5.41
CA GLU A 85 20.55 12.09 4.14
C GLU A 85 19.25 12.34 3.36
N ASN A 86 18.29 11.42 3.47
CA ASN A 86 16.96 11.61 2.89
C ASN A 86 16.15 12.69 3.62
N ALA A 87 16.40 12.93 4.91
CA ALA A 87 15.70 13.94 5.71
C ALA A 87 16.21 15.38 5.46
N GLU A 88 17.48 15.55 5.08
CA GLU A 88 18.07 16.86 4.78
C GLU A 88 17.61 17.44 3.43
N ILE A 89 17.16 16.60 2.50
CA ILE A 89 16.63 17.04 1.22
C ILE A 89 15.17 17.49 1.40
N LYS A 90 14.99 18.71 1.91
CA LYS A 90 13.73 19.43 1.76
C LYS A 90 13.49 19.66 0.26
N VAL A 91 12.60 18.89 -0.35
CA VAL A 91 12.25 19.06 -1.76
C VAL A 91 11.67 20.47 -1.92
N PRO A 92 12.29 21.36 -2.71
CA PRO A 92 11.71 22.67 -2.96
C PRO A 92 10.35 22.47 -3.61
N GLU A 93 9.31 23.09 -3.04
CA GLU A 93 7.97 23.11 -3.61
C GLU A 93 8.06 23.47 -5.11
N GLY A 94 7.55 22.58 -5.96
CA GLY A 94 7.47 22.81 -7.41
C GLY A 94 8.30 21.88 -8.31
N VAL A 95 9.08 20.94 -7.77
CA VAL A 95 9.85 19.99 -8.61
C VAL A 95 9.30 18.57 -8.51
N GLY A 96 8.44 18.20 -9.46
CA GLY A 96 8.30 16.79 -9.86
C GLY A 96 7.21 15.96 -9.19
N GLY A 97 6.10 16.58 -8.84
CA GLY A 97 4.75 16.02 -8.82
C GLY A 97 3.84 17.22 -9.03
N ALA A 98 2.84 17.13 -9.90
CA ALA A 98 1.98 18.27 -10.20
C ALA A 98 1.57 18.96 -8.88
N PRO A 99 1.81 20.28 -8.71
CA PRO A 99 1.27 20.98 -7.58
C PRO A 99 -0.24 20.92 -7.77
N VAL A 100 -0.91 20.07 -7.01
CA VAL A 100 -2.31 20.35 -6.70
C VAL A 100 -2.23 21.59 -5.83
N ASN A 101 -2.36 22.73 -6.50
CA ASN A 101 -2.60 24.01 -5.88
C ASN A 101 -3.77 23.81 -4.89
N PRO A 102 -3.57 23.86 -3.55
CA PRO A 102 -4.64 23.61 -2.59
C PRO A 102 -5.69 24.73 -2.60
N ALA A 103 -5.47 25.78 -3.38
CA ALA A 103 -6.32 26.95 -3.44
C ALA A 103 -7.43 26.89 -4.50
N ASN A 104 -7.55 25.84 -5.34
CA ASN A 104 -8.63 25.80 -6.35
C ASN A 104 -9.01 24.40 -6.89
N LYS A 105 -9.04 23.37 -6.05
CA LYS A 105 -9.85 22.17 -6.30
C LYS A 105 -10.96 22.18 -5.28
N ASP A 106 -12.20 22.23 -5.76
CA ASP A 106 -13.43 22.15 -4.96
C ASP A 106 -13.19 21.33 -3.70
N LYS A 107 -13.14 21.99 -2.54
CA LYS A 107 -13.15 21.30 -1.26
C LYS A 107 -14.43 20.46 -1.26
N MET A 108 -14.27 19.17 -1.51
CA MET A 108 -15.37 18.24 -1.46
C MET A 108 -15.96 18.38 -0.05
N SER A 109 -17.24 18.72 0.05
CA SER A 109 -17.88 18.87 1.36
C SER A 109 -17.72 17.57 2.16
N ASP A 110 -17.67 17.64 3.48
CA ASP A 110 -17.56 16.45 4.35
C ASP A 110 -18.61 15.38 4.00
N SER A 111 -19.80 15.82 3.60
CA SER A 111 -20.88 14.95 3.11
C SER A 111 -20.53 14.23 1.81
N ALA A 112 -19.86 14.89 0.88
CA ALA A 112 -19.41 14.31 -0.38
C ALA A 112 -18.24 13.33 -0.15
N VAL A 113 -17.28 13.69 0.72
CA VAL A 113 -16.20 12.79 1.13
C VAL A 113 -16.75 11.52 1.77
N LYS A 114 -17.66 11.66 2.73
CA LYS A 114 -18.31 10.54 3.39
C LYS A 114 -19.02 9.63 2.40
N ARG A 115 -19.79 10.21 1.46
CA ARG A 115 -20.50 9.46 0.42
C ARG A 115 -19.54 8.71 -0.51
N GLU A 116 -18.41 9.32 -0.90
CA GLU A 116 -17.41 8.65 -1.73
C GLU A 116 -16.79 7.46 -1.00
N ILE A 117 -16.35 7.65 0.25
CA ILE A 117 -15.79 6.57 1.08
C ILE A 117 -16.79 5.44 1.26
N GLU A 118 -18.05 5.76 1.60
CA GLU A 118 -19.14 4.79 1.70
C GLU A 118 -19.32 3.99 0.40
N THR A 119 -19.34 4.69 -0.75
CA THR A 119 -19.48 4.07 -2.07
C THR A 119 -18.31 3.12 -2.37
N ARG A 120 -17.08 3.55 -2.10
CA ARG A 120 -15.88 2.74 -2.33
C ARG A 120 -15.79 1.56 -1.38
N TYR A 121 -16.13 1.73 -0.11
CA TYR A 121 -16.16 0.62 0.85
C TYR A 121 -17.23 -0.41 0.49
N ALA A 122 -18.40 0.03 0.03
CA ALA A 122 -19.44 -0.88 -0.46
C ALA A 122 -18.96 -1.66 -1.70
N ALA A 123 -18.27 -0.99 -2.64
CA ALA A 123 -17.67 -1.64 -3.80
C ALA A 123 -16.61 -2.68 -3.41
N PHE A 124 -15.74 -2.35 -2.45
CA PHE A 124 -14.72 -3.26 -1.92
C PHE A 124 -15.33 -4.50 -1.28
N SER A 125 -16.29 -4.29 -0.38
CA SER A 125 -16.97 -5.38 0.32
C SER A 125 -17.73 -6.29 -0.64
N LYS A 126 -18.41 -5.71 -1.64
CA LYS A 126 -19.09 -6.46 -2.70
C LYS A 126 -18.11 -7.29 -3.54
N ALA A 127 -16.95 -6.72 -3.87
CA ALA A 127 -15.90 -7.41 -4.61
C ALA A 127 -15.36 -8.60 -3.81
N LEU A 128 -15.08 -8.43 -2.52
CA LEU A 128 -14.67 -9.52 -1.64
C LEU A 128 -15.72 -10.63 -1.53
N VAL A 129 -17.00 -10.29 -1.30
CA VAL A 129 -18.09 -11.28 -1.22
C VAL A 129 -18.30 -12.01 -2.55
N SER A 130 -18.03 -11.36 -3.68
CA SER A 130 -18.16 -11.93 -5.02
C SER A 130 -16.87 -12.58 -5.53
N GLU A 131 -15.83 -12.68 -4.69
CA GLU A 131 -14.51 -13.21 -5.02
C GLU A 131 -13.81 -12.49 -6.21
N ASP A 132 -14.16 -11.24 -6.48
CA ASP A 132 -13.55 -10.38 -7.51
C ASP A 132 -12.32 -9.66 -6.93
N MET A 133 -11.18 -10.34 -6.99
CA MET A 133 -9.93 -9.85 -6.40
C MET A 133 -9.36 -8.65 -7.14
N ASP A 134 -9.63 -8.50 -8.44
CA ASP A 134 -9.11 -7.39 -9.24
C ASP A 134 -9.81 -6.09 -8.86
N SER A 135 -11.13 -6.11 -8.75
CA SER A 135 -11.88 -4.94 -8.26
C SER A 135 -11.55 -4.58 -6.82
N ALA A 136 -11.37 -5.58 -5.94
CA ALA A 136 -10.96 -5.33 -4.56
C ALA A 136 -9.55 -4.73 -4.47
N PHE A 137 -8.63 -5.22 -5.30
CA PHE A 137 -7.26 -4.72 -5.39
C PHE A 137 -7.21 -3.26 -5.80
N GLU A 138 -8.03 -2.81 -6.77
CA GLU A 138 -8.05 -1.41 -7.21
C GLU A 138 -8.45 -0.37 -6.15
N ILE A 139 -9.02 -0.81 -5.02
CA ILE A 139 -9.45 0.06 -3.92
C ILE A 139 -8.34 0.25 -2.87
N LEU A 140 -7.28 -0.56 -2.91
CA LEU A 140 -6.09 -0.38 -2.09
C LEU A 140 -5.26 0.82 -2.56
N ASP A 141 -4.58 1.49 -1.62
CA ASP A 141 -3.69 2.62 -1.92
C ASP A 141 -2.68 2.21 -3.01
N PRO A 142 -2.61 2.95 -4.15
CA PRO A 142 -1.61 2.71 -5.18
C PRO A 142 -0.18 2.55 -4.64
N ARG A 143 0.20 3.30 -3.60
CA ARG A 143 1.53 3.16 -2.98
C ARG A 143 1.75 1.77 -2.38
N THR A 144 0.75 1.23 -1.71
CA THR A 144 0.80 -0.13 -1.17
C THR A 144 0.87 -1.15 -2.29
N ARG A 145 0.15 -0.92 -3.39
CA ARG A 145 0.17 -1.78 -4.59
C ARG A 145 1.51 -1.78 -5.32
N GLU A 146 2.22 -0.67 -5.29
CA GLU A 146 3.58 -0.54 -5.85
C GLU A 146 4.64 -1.16 -4.92
N ALA A 147 4.45 -1.06 -3.60
CA ALA A 147 5.41 -1.52 -2.60
C ALA A 147 5.36 -3.04 -2.36
N VAL A 148 4.23 -3.69 -2.64
CA VAL A 148 4.01 -5.12 -2.35
C VAL A 148 3.64 -5.86 -3.63
N ALA A 149 4.23 -7.04 -3.82
CA ALA A 149 3.95 -7.87 -4.98
C ALA A 149 2.43 -8.16 -5.11
N PRO A 150 1.83 -7.99 -6.31
CA PRO A 150 0.38 -8.13 -6.49
C PRO A 150 -0.19 -9.48 -6.01
N GLN A 151 0.56 -10.57 -6.14
CA GLN A 151 0.11 -11.90 -5.70
C GLN A 151 -0.07 -11.96 -4.17
N VAL A 152 0.78 -11.25 -3.42
CA VAL A 152 0.71 -11.20 -1.95
C VAL A 152 -0.55 -10.44 -1.52
N LEU A 153 -0.81 -9.28 -2.12
CA LEU A 153 -2.01 -8.48 -1.83
C LEU A 153 -3.29 -9.23 -2.23
N LYS A 154 -3.33 -9.86 -3.41
CA LYS A 154 -4.48 -10.69 -3.82
C LYS A 154 -4.65 -11.92 -2.92
N GLY A 155 -3.56 -12.52 -2.45
CA GLY A 155 -3.61 -13.60 -1.47
C GLY A 155 -4.27 -13.16 -0.16
N TYR A 156 -3.87 -11.98 0.36
CA TYR A 156 -4.51 -11.37 1.53
C TYR A 156 -6.01 -11.09 1.31
N LEU A 157 -6.37 -10.50 0.17
CA LEU A 157 -7.77 -10.25 -0.19
C LEU A 157 -8.58 -11.54 -0.29
N LYS A 158 -8.00 -12.63 -0.81
CA LYS A 158 -8.64 -13.95 -0.88
C LYS A 158 -8.91 -14.52 0.51
N VAL A 159 -7.98 -14.34 1.45
CA VAL A 159 -8.18 -14.72 2.85
C VAL A 159 -9.35 -13.92 3.46
N MET A 160 -9.39 -12.60 3.25
CA MET A 160 -10.51 -11.76 3.70
C MET A 160 -11.85 -12.21 3.10
N ALA A 161 -11.91 -12.47 1.79
CA ALA A 161 -13.09 -12.97 1.12
C ALA A 161 -13.56 -14.32 1.70
N GLY A 162 -12.63 -15.22 2.00
CA GLY A 162 -12.90 -16.47 2.70
C GLY A 162 -13.56 -16.25 4.07
N PHE A 163 -13.04 -15.32 4.87
CA PHE A 163 -13.65 -14.97 6.16
C PHE A 163 -15.06 -14.38 6.00
N MET A 164 -15.28 -13.48 5.03
CA MET A 164 -16.61 -12.92 4.76
C MET A 164 -17.63 -14.01 4.35
N LYS A 165 -17.18 -15.00 3.58
CA LYS A 165 -18.00 -16.14 3.17
C LYS A 165 -18.35 -17.05 4.35
N ILE A 166 -17.39 -17.36 5.22
CA ILE A 166 -17.61 -18.14 6.45
C ILE A 166 -18.59 -17.42 7.39
N ALA A 167 -18.43 -16.11 7.55
CA ALA A 167 -19.35 -15.27 8.32
C ALA A 167 -20.71 -15.05 7.62
N GLN A 168 -20.89 -15.60 6.41
CA GLN A 168 -22.11 -15.48 5.62
C GLN A 168 -22.57 -14.03 5.44
N ILE A 169 -21.62 -13.11 5.24
CA ILE A 169 -21.93 -11.70 5.00
C ILE A 169 -22.72 -11.59 3.68
N PRO A 170 -23.95 -11.03 3.67
CA PRO A 170 -24.68 -10.80 2.44
C PRO A 170 -23.98 -9.72 1.58
N LYS A 171 -24.35 -9.60 0.30
CA LYS A 171 -23.71 -8.63 -0.62
C LYS A 171 -23.86 -7.18 -0.14
N GLU A 172 -24.98 -6.86 0.49
CA GLU A 172 -25.30 -5.56 1.10
C GLU A 172 -24.96 -5.52 2.60
N GLY A 173 -24.24 -6.54 3.09
CA GLY A 173 -23.91 -6.75 4.50
C GLY A 173 -22.73 -5.94 5.00
N ALA A 174 -22.38 -4.85 4.33
CA ALA A 174 -21.26 -3.99 4.70
C ALA A 174 -21.67 -2.52 4.54
N ARG A 175 -21.33 -1.70 5.54
CA ARG A 175 -21.54 -0.25 5.53
C ARG A 175 -20.46 0.47 6.30
N VAL A 176 -20.38 1.78 6.13
CA VAL A 176 -19.56 2.64 7.00
C VAL A 176 -20.46 3.25 8.07
N THR A 177 -20.05 3.17 9.34
CA THR A 177 -20.78 3.77 10.47
C THR A 177 -20.19 5.11 10.89
N SER A 178 -18.87 5.29 10.75
CA SER A 178 -18.20 6.55 11.05
C SER A 178 -17.11 6.87 10.05
N VAL A 179 -17.01 8.16 9.69
CA VAL A 179 -15.89 8.73 8.94
C VAL A 179 -15.43 9.95 9.73
N LYS A 180 -14.17 9.93 10.18
CA LYS A 180 -13.50 11.08 10.80
C LYS A 180 -12.38 11.52 9.88
N LEU A 181 -12.42 12.75 9.37
CA LEU A 181 -11.32 13.31 8.59
C LEU A 181 -10.16 13.69 9.52
N GLY A 182 -8.93 13.47 9.06
CA GLY A 182 -7.72 13.83 9.78
C GLY A 182 -7.36 15.30 9.59
N VAL A 183 -6.36 15.78 10.34
CA VAL A 183 -5.85 17.16 10.22
C VAL A 183 -5.43 17.50 8.78
N LYS A 184 -4.80 16.53 8.09
CA LYS A 184 -4.58 16.62 6.66
C LYS A 184 -5.87 16.13 6.01
N GLU A 185 -6.66 17.03 5.41
CA GLU A 185 -7.95 16.74 4.73
C GLU A 185 -7.85 15.66 3.60
N SER A 186 -6.65 15.10 3.38
CA SER A 186 -6.36 13.94 2.55
C SER A 186 -6.35 12.60 3.29
N GLU A 187 -6.70 12.57 4.58
CA GLU A 187 -6.63 11.40 5.45
C GLU A 187 -7.97 11.21 6.17
N ALA A 188 -8.40 9.96 6.36
CA ALA A 188 -9.63 9.65 7.07
C ALA A 188 -9.51 8.36 7.88
N LYS A 189 -10.13 8.37 9.06
CA LYS A 189 -10.37 7.19 9.89
C LYS A 189 -11.80 6.75 9.67
N VAL A 190 -11.96 5.53 9.16
CA VAL A 190 -13.25 4.98 8.75
C VAL A 190 -13.57 3.79 9.64
N VAL A 191 -14.74 3.77 10.25
CA VAL A 191 -15.24 2.62 11.01
C VAL A 191 -16.27 1.92 10.15
N PRO A 192 -15.97 0.72 9.64
CA PRO A 192 -16.95 -0.09 8.94
C PRO A 192 -17.80 -0.90 9.91
N ALA A 193 -18.97 -1.33 9.47
CA ALA A 193 -19.77 -2.35 10.13
C ALA A 193 -20.18 -3.43 9.14
N LEU A 194 -20.18 -4.67 9.62
CA LEU A 194 -20.60 -5.84 8.87
C LEU A 194 -21.88 -6.43 9.48
N LYS A 195 -22.73 -6.99 8.62
CA LYS A 195 -23.93 -7.73 9.01
C LYS A 195 -23.67 -9.21 8.84
N ILE A 196 -23.38 -9.89 9.94
CA ILE A 196 -23.25 -11.35 9.97
C ILE A 196 -24.66 -11.97 9.90
N ARG A 197 -24.83 -13.05 9.13
CA ARG A 197 -26.16 -13.67 8.97
C ARG A 197 -26.72 -14.11 10.33
N GLY A 198 -27.92 -13.64 10.64
CA GLY A 198 -28.58 -13.96 11.91
C GLY A 198 -28.11 -13.14 13.11
N LEU A 199 -27.15 -12.21 12.92
CA LEU A 199 -26.67 -11.31 13.96
C LEU A 199 -26.97 -9.84 13.59
N ASN A 200 -26.75 -8.98 14.58
CA ASN A 200 -26.83 -7.54 14.42
C ASN A 200 -25.64 -7.01 13.60
N TRP A 201 -25.71 -5.72 13.25
CA TRP A 201 -24.56 -5.02 12.70
C TRP A 201 -23.46 -4.92 13.76
N GLU A 202 -22.24 -5.31 13.41
CA GLU A 202 -21.08 -5.22 14.28
C GLU A 202 -20.04 -4.28 13.66
N ASP A 203 -19.68 -3.25 14.41
CA ASP A 203 -18.58 -2.36 14.07
C ASP A 203 -17.27 -3.16 14.03
N GLN A 204 -16.48 -2.91 13.00
CA GLN A 204 -15.18 -3.52 12.78
C GLN A 204 -14.08 -2.59 13.26
N LYS A 205 -12.84 -3.09 13.26
CA LYS A 205 -11.67 -2.25 13.55
C LYS A 205 -11.64 -1.04 12.61
N PRO A 206 -11.30 0.16 13.11
CA PRO A 206 -11.13 1.33 12.27
C PRO A 206 -10.06 1.11 11.21
N GLN A 207 -10.28 1.66 10.02
CA GLN A 207 -9.40 1.58 8.88
C GLN A 207 -8.89 2.96 8.51
N TYR A 208 -7.65 3.02 8.07
CA TYR A 208 -7.05 4.24 7.54
C TYR A 208 -7.37 4.37 6.05
N TRP A 209 -7.83 5.54 5.66
CA TRP A 209 -8.19 5.89 4.29
C TRP A 209 -7.43 7.13 3.86
N VAL A 210 -7.04 7.17 2.59
CA VAL A 210 -6.18 8.24 2.06
C VAL A 210 -6.63 8.71 0.68
N LEU A 211 -6.64 10.03 0.49
CA LEU A 211 -6.95 10.67 -0.77
C LEU A 211 -5.70 10.71 -1.67
N ARG A 212 -5.79 10.11 -2.85
CA ARG A 212 -4.76 10.14 -3.89
C ARG A 212 -5.39 10.46 -5.22
N ASN A 213 -4.87 11.47 -5.93
CA ASN A 213 -5.36 11.85 -7.26
C ASN A 213 -6.88 12.06 -7.33
N GLY A 214 -7.49 12.60 -6.26
CA GLY A 214 -8.93 12.86 -6.19
C GLY A 214 -9.81 11.65 -5.94
N LYS A 215 -9.24 10.52 -5.47
CA LYS A 215 -9.99 9.32 -5.08
C LYS A 215 -9.53 8.78 -3.72
N TRP A 216 -10.45 8.26 -2.92
CA TRP A 216 -10.17 7.72 -1.58
C TRP A 216 -9.83 6.24 -1.58
N TYR A 217 -8.70 5.83 -1.02
CA TYR A 217 -8.23 4.44 -1.01
C TYR A 217 -8.07 3.91 0.41
N ILE A 218 -8.11 2.58 0.57
CA ILE A 218 -7.74 1.92 1.82
C ILE A 218 -6.20 1.97 1.93
N GLY A 219 -5.70 2.65 2.95
CA GLY A 219 -4.27 2.85 3.18
C GLY A 219 -3.64 1.83 4.13
N ASP A 220 -2.40 2.10 4.55
CA ASP A 220 -1.68 1.28 5.53
C ASP A 220 -2.26 1.47 6.94
N GLU A 221 -2.58 0.38 7.62
CA GLU A 221 -3.11 0.38 8.98
C GLU A 221 -2.13 1.01 9.98
N LYS A 222 -0.82 0.97 9.72
CA LYS A 222 0.21 1.61 10.57
C LYS A 222 0.04 3.13 10.66
N GLU A 223 -0.57 3.75 9.65
CA GLU A 223 -0.84 5.20 9.66
C GLU A 223 -2.02 5.56 10.58
N LEU A 224 -2.85 4.56 10.94
CA LEU A 224 -3.96 4.76 11.88
C LEU A 224 -3.45 5.14 13.28
N ASP A 225 -2.30 4.60 13.70
CA ASP A 225 -1.68 4.90 14.99
C ASP A 225 -1.18 6.35 15.07
N ASN A 226 -0.84 6.93 13.92
CA ASN A 226 -0.40 8.32 13.79
C ASN A 226 -1.54 9.29 13.45
N PHE A 227 -2.78 8.78 13.34
CA PHE A 227 -3.95 9.58 12.97
C PHE A 227 -4.30 10.57 14.09
N LYS A 228 -4.20 11.87 13.79
CA LYS A 228 -4.56 12.97 14.69
C LYS A 228 -5.91 13.57 14.29
#